data_AF-A0A6L9YS10-F1
#
_entry.id   AF-A0A6L9YS10-F1
#
_cell.length_a   1.000
_cell.length_b   1.000
_cell.length_c   1.000
_cell.angle_alpha   90.00
_cell.angle_beta   90.00
_cell.angle_gamma   90.00
#
_symmetry.space_group_name_H-M   'P 1'
#
loop_
_entity.id
_entity.type
_entity.pdbx_description
1 polymer ?
#
loop_
_entity_poly.entity_id
_entity_poly.type
_entity_poly.pdbx_seq_one_letter_code
_entity_poly.pdbx_strand_id
1 'polypeptide(L)'
;MATDYILFIHGVNTRQDRETPEYADKLFDLIQSNVESSVQLKKIPLYWGNVVIEQEKELLGALKASKVWNEFWFRDFRQKQILQFVGDGALYLSRHVSSLAIEQMSKQAYQGLEGYQDQDRLHLVTHSWGTIILFDVLFASRWDDPTIPGHESIQGIRKSILGIESELDSAIPLASVHTMGSPIALFTLIHIVGKTRDGSTHDISSKLKELLAILTQQGVALPWQNFVHPGDPIAWPLEGVLPKLVDEYDKVIKLEDVLTYGSGLLENVAKPVQSTFLALINGGSAHDSYWTSQKVAKKIAETIHQTAKGSYILGPSIMR
;
A
#
# COMPACT_ATOMS: atom_id res chain seq x y z
N MET A 1 -1.61 -7.34 27.17
CA MET A 1 -0.46 -7.00 26.30
C MET A 1 -1.01 -6.24 25.11
N ALA A 2 -0.21 -5.36 24.50
CA ALA A 2 -0.59 -4.70 23.27
C ALA A 2 -0.63 -5.70 22.11
N THR A 3 -1.62 -5.57 21.24
CA THR A 3 -1.71 -6.31 19.98
C THR A 3 -1.20 -5.42 18.84
N ASP A 4 -0.32 -5.96 18.00
CA ASP A 4 0.12 -5.33 16.76
C ASP A 4 -0.73 -5.85 15.59
N TYR A 5 -1.60 -5.00 15.08
CA TYR A 5 -2.40 -5.26 13.91
C TYR A 5 -1.57 -4.95 12.67
N ILE A 6 -1.44 -5.92 11.77
CA ILE A 6 -0.74 -5.75 10.50
C ILE A 6 -1.79 -5.76 9.40
N LEU A 7 -2.09 -4.58 8.88
CA LEU A 7 -3.04 -4.38 7.80
C LEU A 7 -2.31 -4.45 6.47
N PHE A 8 -2.64 -5.50 5.71
CA PHE A 8 -2.10 -5.73 4.39
C PHE A 8 -3.05 -5.18 3.33
N ILE A 9 -2.51 -4.44 2.38
CA ILE A 9 -3.23 -4.07 1.16
C ILE A 9 -2.37 -4.41 -0.05
N HIS A 10 -2.92 -5.30 -0.88
CA HIS A 10 -2.39 -5.54 -2.20
C HIS A 10 -2.99 -4.53 -3.19
N GLY A 11 -2.18 -4.10 -4.15
CA GLY A 11 -2.62 -3.43 -5.36
C GLY A 11 -3.43 -4.37 -6.21
N VAL A 12 -2.88 -4.84 -7.32
CA VAL A 12 -3.43 -6.01 -8.00
C VAL A 12 -2.32 -6.77 -8.73
N ASN A 13 -2.69 -7.98 -9.10
CA ASN A 13 -1.95 -9.18 -9.40
C ASN A 13 -0.99 -9.10 -10.60
N THR A 14 0.26 -9.52 -10.42
CA THR A 14 1.19 -9.89 -11.52
C THR A 14 1.30 -11.40 -11.72
N ARG A 15 0.52 -12.20 -10.99
CA ARG A 15 0.57 -13.67 -11.05
C ARG A 15 -0.20 -14.23 -12.24
N GLN A 16 0.03 -15.51 -12.52
CA GLN A 16 -0.70 -16.24 -13.57
C GLN A 16 -2.20 -16.43 -13.25
N ASP A 17 -2.59 -16.37 -11.98
CA ASP A 17 -3.96 -16.47 -11.47
C ASP A 17 -4.23 -15.33 -10.48
N ARG A 18 -5.46 -14.79 -10.43
CA ARG A 18 -5.82 -13.62 -9.60
C ARG A 18 -5.55 -13.90 -8.13
N GLU A 19 -5.02 -12.93 -7.40
CA GLU A 19 -4.79 -13.04 -5.95
C GLU A 19 -6.06 -13.49 -5.23
N THR A 20 -5.86 -14.33 -4.22
CA THR A 20 -6.86 -14.72 -3.23
C THR A 20 -6.59 -13.99 -1.92
N PRO A 21 -7.54 -13.91 -0.97
CA PRO A 21 -7.34 -13.21 0.31
C PRO A 21 -6.11 -13.67 1.12
N GLU A 22 -5.57 -14.85 0.83
CA GLU A 22 -4.39 -15.47 1.46
C GLU A 22 -3.04 -14.94 0.93
N TYR A 23 -3.02 -13.93 0.05
CA TYR A 23 -1.78 -13.39 -0.53
C TYR A 23 -0.74 -12.95 0.51
N ALA A 24 -1.20 -12.50 1.69
CA ALA A 24 -0.36 -11.99 2.77
C ALA A 24 0.17 -13.09 3.72
N ASP A 25 -0.36 -14.31 3.62
CA ASP A 25 -0.13 -15.37 4.61
C ASP A 25 1.35 -15.68 4.77
N LYS A 26 2.04 -15.87 3.64
CA LYS A 26 3.45 -16.23 3.67
C LYS A 26 4.31 -15.15 4.32
N LEU A 27 4.07 -13.88 4.00
CA LEU A 27 4.81 -12.78 4.60
C LEU A 27 4.50 -12.65 6.09
N PHE A 28 3.23 -12.80 6.47
CA PHE A 28 2.81 -12.75 7.86
C PHE A 28 3.46 -13.85 8.70
N ASP A 29 3.48 -15.10 8.22
CA ASP A 29 4.15 -16.21 8.89
C ASP A 29 5.65 -15.92 9.10
N LEU A 30 6.28 -15.34 8.08
CA LEU A 30 7.69 -14.94 8.17
C LEU A 30 7.90 -13.83 9.20
N ILE A 31 7.05 -12.80 9.24
CA ILE A 31 7.11 -11.75 10.26
C ILE A 31 6.93 -12.36 11.65
N GLN A 32 5.94 -13.22 11.83
CA GLN A 32 5.66 -13.89 13.10
C GLN A 32 6.85 -14.74 13.58
N SER A 33 7.56 -15.40 12.66
CA SER A 33 8.77 -16.17 13.00
C SER A 33 9.98 -15.31 13.38
N ASN A 34 9.95 -14.01 13.06
CA ASN A 34 11.04 -13.06 13.34
C ASN A 34 10.74 -12.15 14.55
N VAL A 35 9.56 -12.24 15.17
CA VAL A 35 9.24 -11.55 16.43
C VAL A 35 9.40 -12.44 17.65
N GLU A 36 9.63 -11.82 18.81
CA GLU A 36 9.62 -12.55 20.09
C GLU A 36 8.24 -13.19 20.33
N SER A 37 8.21 -14.38 20.95
CA SER A 37 6.95 -15.13 21.19
C SER A 37 5.95 -14.42 22.12
N SER A 38 6.40 -13.38 22.82
CA SER A 38 5.59 -12.49 23.66
C SER A 38 4.80 -11.45 22.86
N VAL A 39 5.19 -11.18 21.61
CA VAL A 39 4.53 -10.20 20.73
C VAL A 39 3.26 -10.81 20.15
N GLN A 40 2.14 -10.13 20.33
CA GLN A 40 0.84 -10.56 19.79
C GLN A 40 0.59 -9.87 18.45
N LEU A 41 0.58 -10.63 17.36
CA LEU A 41 0.29 -10.12 16.01
C LEU A 41 -1.12 -10.51 15.55
N LYS A 42 -1.82 -9.60 14.87
CA LYS A 42 -3.09 -9.88 14.19
C LYS A 42 -3.04 -9.43 12.73
N LYS A 43 -3.23 -10.37 11.80
CA LYS A 43 -3.27 -10.10 10.35
C LYS A 43 -4.64 -9.54 9.94
N ILE A 44 -4.65 -8.48 9.15
CA ILE A 44 -5.84 -7.95 8.48
C ILE A 44 -5.55 -7.86 6.97
N PRO A 45 -5.93 -8.86 6.15
CA PRO A 45 -5.75 -8.80 4.71
C PRO A 45 -6.92 -8.04 4.07
N LEU A 46 -6.62 -6.94 3.38
CA LEU A 46 -7.59 -6.23 2.55
C LEU A 46 -7.55 -6.79 1.14
N TYR A 47 -8.72 -7.16 0.62
CA TYR A 47 -8.90 -7.75 -0.70
C TYR A 47 -10.00 -6.99 -1.42
N TRP A 48 -9.74 -6.56 -2.66
CA TRP A 48 -10.70 -5.87 -3.52
C TRP A 48 -10.69 -6.42 -4.96
N GLY A 49 -9.91 -7.49 -5.21
CA GLY A 49 -9.72 -8.02 -6.56
C GLY A 49 -11.00 -8.56 -7.21
N ASN A 50 -12.04 -8.87 -6.46
CA ASN A 50 -13.33 -9.30 -7.00
C ASN A 50 -14.16 -8.16 -7.62
N VAL A 51 -13.87 -6.91 -7.31
CA VAL A 51 -14.72 -5.76 -7.68
C VAL A 51 -14.78 -5.52 -9.19
N VAL A 52 -13.70 -5.86 -9.91
CA VAL A 52 -13.50 -5.52 -11.33
C VAL A 52 -13.54 -6.72 -12.28
N ILE A 53 -13.79 -7.93 -11.76
CA ILE A 53 -13.64 -9.17 -12.52
C ILE A 53 -14.56 -9.20 -13.75
N GLU A 54 -15.79 -8.71 -13.62
CA GLU A 54 -16.77 -8.78 -14.70
C GLU A 54 -16.41 -7.81 -15.85
N GLN A 55 -15.91 -6.62 -15.52
CA GLN A 55 -15.44 -5.63 -16.51
C GLN A 55 -14.22 -6.16 -17.27
N GLU A 56 -13.28 -6.82 -16.58
CA GLU A 56 -12.14 -7.47 -17.23
C GLU A 56 -12.56 -8.60 -18.16
N LYS A 57 -13.50 -9.46 -17.73
CA LYS A 57 -14.05 -10.55 -18.54
C LYS A 57 -14.74 -10.01 -19.78
N GLU A 58 -15.52 -8.95 -19.65
CA GLU A 58 -16.22 -8.31 -20.77
C GLU A 58 -15.21 -7.80 -21.82
N LEU A 59 -14.20 -7.02 -21.39
CA LEU A 59 -13.16 -6.53 -22.28
C LEU A 59 -12.38 -7.67 -22.93
N LEU A 60 -11.99 -8.68 -22.17
CA LEU A 60 -11.29 -9.86 -22.69
C LEU A 60 -12.14 -10.62 -23.72
N GLY A 61 -13.44 -10.76 -23.46
CA GLY A 61 -14.40 -11.35 -24.39
C GLY A 61 -14.47 -10.59 -25.70
N ALA A 62 -14.59 -9.26 -25.64
CA ALA A 62 -14.59 -8.39 -26.81
C ALA A 62 -13.28 -8.47 -27.60
N LEU A 63 -12.12 -8.51 -26.92
CA LEU A 63 -10.82 -8.70 -27.57
C LEU A 63 -10.72 -10.06 -28.28
N LYS A 64 -11.18 -11.14 -27.62
CA LYS A 64 -11.18 -12.51 -28.16
C LYS A 64 -12.14 -12.69 -29.35
N ALA A 65 -13.18 -11.86 -29.46
CA ALA A 65 -14.09 -11.88 -30.60
C ALA A 65 -13.44 -11.36 -31.91
N SER A 66 -12.29 -10.68 -31.82
CA SER A 66 -11.54 -10.24 -32.99
C SER A 66 -10.92 -11.41 -33.76
N LYS A 67 -11.07 -11.41 -35.09
CA LYS A 67 -10.51 -12.45 -35.97
C LYS A 67 -8.97 -12.56 -35.86
N VAL A 68 -8.30 -11.45 -35.58
CA VAL A 68 -6.83 -11.40 -35.46
C VAL A 68 -6.32 -11.74 -34.06
N TRP A 69 -7.19 -11.97 -33.06
CA TRP A 69 -6.76 -12.24 -31.68
C TRP A 69 -5.77 -13.40 -31.60
N ASN A 70 -6.02 -14.47 -32.36
CA ASN A 70 -5.16 -15.65 -32.39
C ASN A 70 -3.81 -15.43 -33.08
N GLU A 71 -3.58 -14.28 -33.70
CA GLU A 71 -2.30 -13.91 -34.30
C GLU A 71 -1.42 -13.11 -33.31
N PHE A 72 -2.00 -12.57 -32.24
CA PHE A 72 -1.23 -11.80 -31.26
C PHE A 72 -0.19 -12.67 -30.55
N TRP A 73 1.02 -12.14 -30.43
CA TRP A 73 2.07 -12.73 -29.62
C TRP A 73 1.84 -12.43 -28.14
N PHE A 74 2.32 -13.32 -27.27
CA PHE A 74 2.28 -13.19 -25.81
C PHE A 74 0.86 -13.01 -25.23
N ARG A 75 -0.15 -13.70 -25.79
CA ARG A 75 -1.54 -13.57 -25.36
C ARG A 75 -1.73 -13.78 -23.86
N ASP A 76 -1.07 -14.80 -23.29
CA ASP A 76 -1.19 -15.09 -21.86
C ASP A 76 -0.62 -13.95 -21.01
N PHE A 77 0.52 -13.38 -21.39
CA PHE A 77 1.09 -12.21 -20.72
C PHE A 77 0.17 -10.99 -20.84
N ARG A 78 -0.41 -10.75 -22.03
CA ARG A 78 -1.37 -9.67 -22.26
C ARG A 78 -2.63 -9.83 -21.41
N GLN A 79 -3.18 -11.04 -21.32
CA GLN A 79 -4.40 -11.33 -20.58
C GLN A 79 -4.19 -11.36 -19.06
N LYS A 80 -3.12 -12.02 -18.61
CA LYS A 80 -2.92 -12.33 -17.19
C LYS A 80 -2.12 -11.26 -16.45
N GLN A 81 -1.28 -10.49 -17.12
CA GLN A 81 -0.48 -9.44 -16.48
C GLN A 81 -0.88 -8.04 -16.94
N ILE A 82 -0.82 -7.75 -18.24
CA ILE A 82 -1.09 -6.38 -18.72
C ILE A 82 -2.55 -5.99 -18.48
N LEU A 83 -3.50 -6.82 -18.89
CA LEU A 83 -4.92 -6.52 -18.75
C LEU A 83 -5.33 -6.36 -17.29
N GLN A 84 -4.81 -7.21 -16.40
CA GLN A 84 -5.08 -7.06 -14.96
C GLN A 84 -4.46 -5.75 -14.47
N PHE A 85 -3.14 -5.61 -14.52
CA PHE A 85 -2.45 -4.42 -14.01
C PHE A 85 -2.99 -3.08 -14.55
N VAL A 86 -3.18 -2.98 -15.87
CA VAL A 86 -3.69 -1.75 -16.51
C VAL A 86 -5.19 -1.61 -16.30
N GLY A 87 -5.95 -2.70 -16.35
CA GLY A 87 -7.40 -2.71 -16.13
C GLY A 87 -7.74 -2.24 -14.72
N ASP A 88 -7.05 -2.76 -13.71
CA ASP A 88 -7.20 -2.36 -12.33
C ASP A 88 -6.90 -0.87 -12.12
N GLY A 89 -5.77 -0.38 -12.66
CA GLY A 89 -5.43 1.04 -12.62
C GLY A 89 -6.45 1.93 -13.34
N ALA A 90 -6.88 1.53 -14.55
CA ALA A 90 -7.85 2.28 -15.34
C ALA A 90 -9.24 2.31 -14.68
N LEU A 91 -9.68 1.19 -14.11
CA LEU A 91 -10.97 1.08 -13.45
C LEU A 91 -10.95 1.84 -12.11
N TYR A 92 -9.85 1.84 -11.36
CA TYR A 92 -9.75 2.60 -10.11
C TYR A 92 -9.89 4.12 -10.30
N LEU A 93 -9.55 4.65 -11.48
CA LEU A 93 -9.80 6.07 -11.80
C LEU A 93 -11.30 6.41 -11.85
N SER A 94 -12.16 5.43 -12.11
CA SER A 94 -13.61 5.63 -12.04
C SER A 94 -14.04 5.78 -10.58
N ARG A 95 -14.61 6.95 -10.24
CA ARG A 95 -15.11 7.24 -8.88
C ARG A 95 -16.03 6.14 -8.36
N HIS A 96 -16.92 5.64 -9.20
CA HIS A 96 -17.84 4.56 -8.86
C HIS A 96 -17.12 3.23 -8.55
N VAL A 97 -16.17 2.81 -9.39
CA VAL A 97 -15.46 1.55 -9.13
C VAL A 97 -14.55 1.68 -7.92
N SER A 98 -13.85 2.81 -7.78
CA SER A 98 -13.06 3.07 -6.58
C SER A 98 -13.91 3.07 -5.31
N SER A 99 -15.14 3.63 -5.32
CA SER A 99 -15.99 3.62 -4.14
C SER A 99 -16.40 2.20 -3.73
N LEU A 100 -16.70 1.32 -4.68
CA LEU A 100 -16.99 -0.09 -4.40
C LEU A 100 -15.79 -0.83 -3.78
N ALA A 101 -14.58 -0.60 -4.34
CA ALA A 101 -13.36 -1.16 -3.78
C ALA A 101 -13.11 -0.67 -2.36
N ILE A 102 -13.28 0.62 -2.13
CA ILE A 102 -13.11 1.26 -0.81
C ILE A 102 -14.11 0.70 0.18
N GLU A 103 -15.41 0.68 -0.13
CA GLU A 103 -16.44 0.15 0.77
C GLU A 103 -16.15 -1.29 1.19
N GLN A 104 -15.67 -2.13 0.27
CA GLN A 104 -15.31 -3.50 0.59
C GLN A 104 -14.10 -3.57 1.54
N MET A 105 -13.04 -2.81 1.23
CA MET A 105 -11.85 -2.74 2.07
C MET A 105 -12.15 -2.12 3.45
N SER A 106 -13.02 -1.10 3.54
CA SER A 106 -13.47 -0.50 4.79
C SER A 106 -14.13 -1.56 5.67
N LYS A 107 -15.07 -2.34 5.12
CA LYS A 107 -15.75 -3.42 5.86
C LYS A 107 -14.76 -4.44 6.41
N GLN A 108 -13.80 -4.87 5.59
CA GLN A 108 -12.75 -5.80 6.00
C GLN A 108 -11.84 -5.20 7.09
N ALA A 109 -11.45 -3.94 6.96
CA ALA A 109 -10.63 -3.23 7.95
C ALA A 109 -11.36 -3.12 9.30
N TYR A 110 -12.63 -2.71 9.30
CA TYR A 110 -13.42 -2.61 10.53
C TYR A 110 -13.63 -3.97 11.21
N GLN A 111 -13.89 -5.02 10.44
CA GLN A 111 -13.96 -6.39 10.98
C GLN A 111 -12.61 -6.83 11.57
N GLY A 112 -11.50 -6.51 10.90
CA GLY A 112 -10.16 -6.82 11.37
C GLY A 112 -9.78 -6.08 12.67
N LEU A 113 -10.23 -4.84 12.81
CA LEU A 113 -9.97 -3.95 13.94
C LEU A 113 -11.00 -4.06 15.07
N GLU A 114 -12.03 -4.90 14.93
CA GLU A 114 -13.03 -5.06 15.97
C GLU A 114 -12.39 -5.45 17.32
N GLY A 115 -12.70 -4.67 18.36
CA GLY A 115 -12.22 -4.90 19.73
C GLY A 115 -10.80 -4.45 20.03
N TYR A 116 -10.16 -3.62 19.20
CA TYR A 116 -8.85 -3.06 19.53
C TYR A 116 -8.90 -2.23 20.83
N GLN A 117 -7.77 -2.17 21.52
CA GLN A 117 -7.59 -1.47 22.79
C GLN A 117 -6.64 -0.28 22.62
N ASP A 118 -6.65 0.67 23.55
CA ASP A 118 -5.84 1.91 23.47
C ASP A 118 -4.33 1.65 23.40
N GLN A 119 -3.84 0.53 23.93
CA GLN A 119 -2.42 0.17 23.84
C GLN A 119 -2.05 -0.55 22.53
N ASP A 120 -3.03 -0.93 21.71
CA ASP A 120 -2.81 -1.66 20.48
C ASP A 120 -2.18 -0.76 19.41
N ARG A 121 -1.61 -1.36 18.36
CA ARG A 121 -0.84 -0.63 17.35
C ARG A 121 -1.18 -1.13 15.95
N LEU A 122 -1.18 -0.24 14.98
CA LEU A 122 -1.44 -0.51 13.58
C LEU A 122 -0.18 -0.34 12.74
N HIS A 123 0.14 -1.37 11.97
CA HIS A 123 1.21 -1.39 10.99
C HIS A 123 0.61 -1.56 9.60
N LEU A 124 0.89 -0.62 8.70
CA LEU A 124 0.42 -0.69 7.32
C LEU A 124 1.46 -1.37 6.45
N VAL A 125 1.08 -2.43 5.73
CA VAL A 125 1.94 -3.12 4.77
C VAL A 125 1.26 -3.13 3.40
N THR A 126 1.84 -2.42 2.46
CA THR A 126 1.22 -2.13 1.17
C THR A 126 2.11 -2.60 0.03
N HIS A 127 1.50 -3.09 -1.05
CA HIS A 127 2.21 -3.58 -2.21
C HIS A 127 1.66 -3.01 -3.52
N SER A 128 2.54 -2.67 -4.48
CA SER A 128 2.13 -2.31 -5.85
C SER A 128 1.10 -1.16 -5.86
N TRP A 129 0.06 -1.26 -6.68
CA TRP A 129 -1.09 -0.35 -6.69
C TRP A 129 -1.76 -0.13 -5.32
N GLY A 130 -1.56 -1.02 -4.36
CA GLY A 130 -2.15 -0.93 -3.03
C GLY A 130 -1.54 0.23 -2.25
N THR A 131 -0.31 0.60 -2.61
CA THR A 131 0.33 1.81 -2.08
C THR A 131 -0.37 3.06 -2.61
N ILE A 132 -0.76 3.10 -3.89
CA ILE A 132 -1.51 4.21 -4.48
C ILE A 132 -2.91 4.31 -3.89
N ILE A 133 -3.61 3.18 -3.80
CA ILE A 133 -4.96 3.11 -3.25
C ILE A 133 -4.97 3.59 -1.80
N LEU A 134 -4.02 3.12 -0.99
CA LEU A 134 -3.90 3.59 0.40
C LEU A 134 -3.68 5.10 0.43
N PHE A 135 -2.77 5.64 -0.39
CA PHE A 135 -2.46 7.06 -0.40
C PHE A 135 -3.63 7.92 -0.86
N ASP A 136 -4.37 7.44 -1.86
CA ASP A 136 -5.57 8.10 -2.33
C ASP A 136 -6.67 8.10 -1.26
N VAL A 137 -6.94 6.96 -0.63
CA VAL A 137 -7.90 6.82 0.46
C VAL A 137 -7.56 7.74 1.63
N LEU A 138 -6.31 7.70 2.09
CA LEU A 138 -5.87 8.44 3.25
C LEU A 138 -5.74 9.94 2.98
N PHE A 139 -5.36 10.35 1.76
CA PHE A 139 -4.88 11.72 1.56
C PHE A 139 -5.49 12.50 0.38
N ALA A 140 -6.10 11.86 -0.62
CA ALA A 140 -6.55 12.60 -1.79
C ALA A 140 -7.83 13.42 -1.53
N SER A 141 -7.86 14.66 -2.02
CA SER A 141 -9.00 15.57 -1.83
C SER A 141 -10.25 15.22 -2.64
N ARG A 142 -10.16 14.33 -3.66
CA ARG A 142 -11.33 13.90 -4.45
C ARG A 142 -12.46 13.29 -3.63
N TRP A 143 -12.18 12.87 -2.40
CA TRP A 143 -13.11 12.26 -1.47
C TRP A 143 -13.75 13.24 -0.49
N ASP A 144 -13.33 14.51 -0.48
CA ASP A 144 -13.80 15.49 0.49
C ASP A 144 -15.20 16.04 0.13
N ASP A 145 -15.59 15.93 -1.15
CA ASP A 145 -16.94 16.31 -1.61
C ASP A 145 -17.97 15.27 -1.13
N PRO A 146 -18.96 15.67 -0.29
CA PRO A 146 -19.95 14.77 0.29
C PRO A 146 -20.92 14.18 -0.74
N THR A 147 -20.95 14.70 -1.97
CA THR A 147 -21.79 14.16 -3.06
C THR A 147 -21.17 12.96 -3.75
N ILE A 148 -19.89 12.65 -3.47
CA ILE A 148 -19.16 11.58 -4.15
C ILE A 148 -19.42 10.23 -3.49
N PRO A 149 -19.79 9.18 -4.27
CA PRO A 149 -19.91 7.83 -3.73
C PRO A 149 -18.63 7.40 -2.99
N GLY A 150 -18.78 6.81 -1.81
CA GLY A 150 -17.66 6.40 -0.98
C GLY A 150 -17.13 7.46 -0.01
N HIS A 151 -17.61 8.72 -0.08
CA HIS A 151 -17.21 9.79 0.86
C HIS A 151 -17.28 9.35 2.33
N GLU A 152 -18.42 8.87 2.79
CA GLU A 152 -18.61 8.45 4.19
C GLU A 152 -17.67 7.31 4.61
N SER A 153 -17.43 6.35 3.70
CA SER A 153 -16.50 5.24 3.95
C SER A 153 -15.05 5.73 4.07
N ILE A 154 -14.65 6.69 3.24
CA ILE A 154 -13.33 7.33 3.30
C ILE A 154 -13.16 8.13 4.58
N GLN A 155 -14.12 9.00 4.91
CA GLN A 155 -14.02 9.81 6.13
C GLN A 155 -14.00 8.92 7.37
N GLY A 156 -14.77 7.83 7.38
CA GLY A 156 -14.70 6.81 8.43
C GLY A 156 -13.31 6.18 8.56
N ILE A 157 -12.71 5.73 7.45
CA ILE A 157 -11.35 5.16 7.47
C ILE A 157 -10.33 6.19 7.99
N ARG A 158 -10.37 7.42 7.47
CA ARG A 158 -9.45 8.49 7.88
C ARG A 158 -9.59 8.78 9.37
N LYS A 159 -10.81 8.83 9.88
CA LYS A 159 -11.05 8.99 11.31
C LYS A 159 -10.44 7.84 12.13
N SER A 160 -10.71 6.59 11.76
CA SER A 160 -10.24 5.42 12.52
C SER A 160 -8.73 5.17 12.44
N ILE A 161 -8.09 5.48 11.31
CA ILE A 161 -6.66 5.19 11.07
C ILE A 161 -5.76 6.42 11.32
N LEU A 162 -6.23 7.61 10.95
CA LEU A 162 -5.42 8.85 11.01
C LEU A 162 -5.79 9.76 12.18
N GLY A 163 -6.95 9.56 12.81
CA GLY A 163 -7.47 10.48 13.82
C GLY A 163 -7.80 11.87 13.28
N ILE A 164 -7.88 12.03 11.94
CA ILE A 164 -8.25 13.29 11.30
C ILE A 164 -9.74 13.52 11.59
N GLU A 165 -10.08 14.68 12.15
CA GLU A 165 -11.43 15.11 12.57
C GLU A 165 -12.04 14.44 13.82
N SER A 166 -11.30 13.58 14.53
CA SER A 166 -11.74 13.06 15.84
C SER A 166 -11.19 13.86 17.01
N GLU A 167 -11.96 13.99 18.09
CA GLU A 167 -11.35 14.08 19.43
C GLU A 167 -10.41 12.87 19.55
N LEU A 168 -9.14 13.11 19.87
CA LEU A 168 -7.96 12.24 19.69
C LEU A 168 -8.04 10.81 20.30
N ASP A 169 -9.16 10.45 20.93
CA ASP A 169 -9.37 9.25 21.75
C ASP A 169 -10.05 8.09 21.01
N SER A 170 -10.17 8.12 19.67
CA SER A 170 -10.92 7.10 18.91
C SER A 170 -10.20 6.47 17.70
N ALA A 171 -8.91 6.76 17.52
CA ALA A 171 -8.10 6.18 16.44
C ALA A 171 -7.09 5.16 16.98
N ILE A 172 -6.89 4.06 16.24
CA ILE A 172 -5.80 3.13 16.56
C ILE A 172 -4.44 3.79 16.20
N PRO A 173 -3.38 3.63 17.01
CA PRO A 173 -2.06 4.20 16.74
C PRO A 173 -1.46 3.69 15.45
N LEU A 174 -1.19 4.56 14.51
CA LEU A 174 -0.33 4.23 13.38
C LEU A 174 1.12 4.15 13.85
N ALA A 175 1.66 2.93 13.93
CA ALA A 175 2.99 2.65 14.44
C ALA A 175 4.06 2.57 13.34
N SER A 176 3.73 2.09 12.14
CA SER A 176 4.64 2.15 10.98
C SER A 176 3.94 2.01 9.63
N VAL A 177 4.66 2.37 8.57
CA VAL A 177 4.26 2.17 7.17
C VAL A 177 5.32 1.37 6.43
N HIS A 178 4.89 0.41 5.63
CA HIS A 178 5.73 -0.41 4.78
C HIS A 178 5.17 -0.40 3.36
N THR A 179 5.97 0.03 2.40
CA THR A 179 5.63 0.04 0.97
C THR A 179 6.52 -0.94 0.24
N MET A 180 5.95 -1.78 -0.62
CA MET A 180 6.66 -2.80 -1.38
C MET A 180 6.31 -2.66 -2.86
N GLY A 181 7.28 -2.72 -3.76
CA GLY A 181 6.99 -2.66 -5.20
C GLY A 181 6.26 -1.38 -5.62
N SER A 182 6.49 -0.27 -4.92
CA SER A 182 5.56 0.87 -4.90
C SER A 182 5.78 1.85 -6.06
N PRO A 183 4.73 2.19 -6.84
CA PRO A 183 4.78 3.25 -7.85
C PRO A 183 4.52 4.66 -7.29
N ILE A 184 4.50 4.87 -5.96
CA ILE A 184 4.24 6.19 -5.34
C ILE A 184 5.12 7.29 -5.94
N ALA A 185 6.39 7.00 -6.24
CA ALA A 185 7.29 7.97 -6.83
C ALA A 185 6.75 8.56 -8.15
N LEU A 186 6.13 7.73 -8.99
CA LEU A 186 5.54 8.16 -10.25
C LEU A 186 4.25 8.96 -10.02
N PHE A 187 3.46 8.58 -9.02
CA PHE A 187 2.23 9.29 -8.67
C PHE A 187 2.48 10.71 -8.17
N THR A 188 3.70 11.03 -7.71
CA THR A 188 4.09 12.40 -7.37
C THR A 188 4.00 13.38 -8.54
N LEU A 189 4.00 12.90 -9.79
CA LEU A 189 3.76 13.73 -10.96
C LEU A 189 2.41 14.48 -10.88
N ILE A 190 1.38 13.85 -10.29
CA ILE A 190 0.07 14.47 -10.09
C ILE A 190 0.18 15.64 -9.11
N HIS A 191 0.98 15.49 -8.06
CA HIS A 191 1.25 16.56 -7.10
C HIS A 191 2.10 17.68 -7.70
N ILE A 192 3.11 17.35 -8.52
CA ILE A 192 3.92 18.36 -9.24
C ILE A 192 3.04 19.23 -10.13
N VAL A 193 2.07 18.62 -10.83
CA VAL A 193 1.08 19.37 -11.61
C VAL A 193 0.19 20.21 -10.70
N GLY A 194 -0.33 19.66 -9.59
CA GLY A 194 -1.17 20.38 -8.63
C GLY A 194 -0.49 21.59 -7.98
N LYS A 195 0.82 21.53 -7.73
CA LYS A 195 1.60 22.69 -7.25
C LYS A 195 1.69 23.84 -8.25
N THR A 196 1.57 23.53 -9.55
CA THR A 196 1.75 24.52 -10.62
C THR A 196 0.42 24.98 -11.23
N ARG A 197 -0.70 24.32 -10.88
CA ARG A 197 -2.04 24.60 -11.39
C ARG A 197 -3.10 24.25 -10.34
N ASP A 198 -3.93 25.22 -10.00
CA ASP A 198 -5.11 25.00 -9.15
C ASP A 198 -6.07 23.97 -9.79
N GLY A 199 -6.66 23.09 -8.97
CA GLY A 199 -7.71 22.15 -9.40
C GLY A 199 -7.31 20.67 -9.53
N SER A 200 -6.14 20.25 -9.03
CA SER A 200 -5.78 18.83 -9.00
C SER A 200 -6.64 18.08 -7.95
N THR A 201 -7.56 17.25 -8.43
CA THR A 201 -8.47 16.44 -7.59
C THR A 201 -7.76 15.30 -6.85
N HIS A 202 -6.55 14.95 -7.27
CA HIS A 202 -5.76 13.86 -6.69
C HIS A 202 -4.54 14.41 -5.93
N ASP A 203 -4.58 15.70 -5.53
CA ASP A 203 -3.56 16.23 -4.64
C ASP A 203 -3.69 15.58 -3.26
N ILE A 204 -2.61 14.92 -2.83
CA ILE A 204 -2.49 14.22 -1.55
C ILE A 204 -1.83 15.10 -0.48
N SER A 205 -1.32 16.28 -0.85
CA SER A 205 -0.43 17.03 0.03
C SER A 205 -1.12 17.64 1.25
N SER A 206 -2.38 18.07 1.13
CA SER A 206 -3.10 18.73 2.24
C SER A 206 -3.32 17.78 3.42
N LYS A 207 -3.96 16.63 3.18
CA LYS A 207 -4.25 15.65 4.24
C LYS A 207 -3.00 14.96 4.75
N LEU A 208 -1.97 14.79 3.90
CA LEU A 208 -0.68 14.31 4.36
C LEU A 208 -0.01 15.33 5.31
N LYS A 209 -0.11 16.64 5.05
CA LYS A 209 0.33 17.69 5.98
C LYS A 209 -0.45 17.65 7.30
N GLU A 210 -1.77 17.45 7.27
CA GLU A 210 -2.59 17.30 8.48
C GLU A 210 -2.14 16.11 9.33
N LEU A 211 -1.95 14.94 8.73
CA LEU A 211 -1.42 13.76 9.43
C LEU A 211 -0.05 14.05 10.05
N LEU A 212 0.87 14.66 9.29
CA LEU A 212 2.20 14.96 9.76
C LEU A 212 2.18 15.95 10.93
N ALA A 213 1.28 16.92 10.91
CA ALA A 213 1.08 17.84 12.03
C ALA A 213 0.62 17.09 13.30
N ILE A 214 -0.33 16.15 13.18
CA ILE A 214 -0.79 15.31 14.30
C ILE A 214 0.37 14.49 14.87
N LEU A 215 1.12 13.80 14.02
CA LEU A 215 2.28 13.00 14.42
C LEU A 215 3.39 13.85 15.07
N THR A 216 3.62 15.06 14.56
CA THR A 216 4.56 16.04 15.13
C THR A 216 4.14 16.46 16.53
N GLN A 217 2.85 16.78 16.73
CA GLN A 217 2.32 17.18 18.04
C GLN A 217 2.49 16.06 19.08
N GLN A 218 2.41 14.80 18.65
CA GLN A 218 2.64 13.64 19.50
C GLN A 218 4.14 13.38 19.77
N GLY A 219 5.05 14.09 19.09
CA GLY A 219 6.49 13.87 19.21
C GLY A 219 6.95 12.51 18.68
N VAL A 220 6.12 11.87 17.85
CA VAL A 220 6.34 10.52 17.34
C VAL A 220 6.93 10.59 15.95
N ALA A 221 8.08 9.94 15.77
CA ALA A 221 8.61 9.69 14.44
C ALA A 221 8.04 8.39 13.89
N LEU A 222 7.30 8.47 12.78
CA LEU A 222 6.72 7.33 12.07
C LEU A 222 7.80 6.62 11.24
N PRO A 223 8.17 5.38 11.58
CA PRO A 223 9.05 4.58 10.73
C PRO A 223 8.32 4.24 9.43
N TRP A 224 8.99 4.48 8.30
CA TRP A 224 8.51 4.08 6.99
C TRP A 224 9.60 3.31 6.25
N GLN A 225 9.32 2.07 5.89
CA GLN A 225 10.24 1.24 5.09
C GLN A 225 9.72 1.12 3.67
N ASN A 226 10.50 1.56 2.68
CA ASN A 226 10.18 1.38 1.27
C ASN A 226 11.05 0.29 0.65
N PHE A 227 10.47 -0.88 0.42
CA PHE A 227 11.14 -2.03 -0.16
C PHE A 227 11.14 -1.95 -1.69
N VAL A 228 12.35 -1.99 -2.27
CA VAL A 228 12.57 -1.88 -3.72
C VAL A 228 13.38 -3.07 -4.21
N HIS A 229 12.96 -3.70 -5.29
CA HIS A 229 13.72 -4.77 -5.96
C HIS A 229 14.30 -4.22 -7.29
N PRO A 230 15.62 -4.35 -7.56
CA PRO A 230 16.21 -3.82 -8.80
C PRO A 230 15.59 -4.33 -10.09
N GLY A 231 15.09 -5.57 -10.07
CA GLY A 231 14.39 -6.20 -11.19
C GLY A 231 12.90 -5.85 -11.30
N ASP A 232 12.33 -5.12 -10.34
CA ASP A 232 10.94 -4.70 -10.37
C ASP A 232 10.83 -3.32 -11.06
N PRO A 233 10.25 -3.25 -12.27
CA PRO A 233 10.21 -2.01 -13.04
C PRO A 233 9.21 -0.97 -12.48
N ILE A 234 8.36 -1.36 -11.54
CA ILE A 234 7.33 -0.52 -10.94
C ILE A 234 7.81 0.08 -9.61
N ALA A 235 8.80 -0.52 -8.96
CA ALA A 235 9.35 -0.07 -7.69
C ALA A 235 10.35 1.09 -7.87
N TRP A 236 10.17 2.14 -7.08
CA TRP A 236 11.08 3.30 -7.09
C TRP A 236 11.51 3.69 -5.68
N PRO A 237 12.76 4.19 -5.51
CA PRO A 237 13.19 4.82 -4.26
C PRO A 237 12.33 6.03 -3.90
N LEU A 238 12.12 6.26 -2.61
CA LEU A 238 11.28 7.33 -2.07
C LEU A 238 12.04 8.38 -1.24
N GLU A 239 13.26 8.10 -0.77
CA GLU A 239 14.06 9.03 0.07
C GLU A 239 14.29 10.38 -0.59
N GLY A 240 14.55 10.41 -1.90
CA GLY A 240 14.72 11.65 -2.66
C GLY A 240 13.41 12.30 -3.12
N VAL A 241 12.28 11.62 -2.95
CA VAL A 241 10.98 12.00 -3.53
C VAL A 241 10.04 12.57 -2.47
N LEU A 242 9.83 11.86 -1.36
CA LEU A 242 8.87 12.26 -0.33
C LEU A 242 9.15 13.63 0.30
N PRO A 243 10.40 14.05 0.57
CA PRO A 243 10.70 15.40 1.07
C PRO A 243 10.24 16.53 0.13
N LYS A 244 10.01 16.24 -1.17
CA LYS A 244 9.51 17.23 -2.13
C LYS A 244 7.99 17.34 -2.13
N LEU A 245 7.28 16.39 -1.52
CA LEU A 245 5.82 16.40 -1.41
C LEU A 245 5.36 17.26 -0.24
N VAL A 246 6.07 17.19 0.88
CA VAL A 246 5.66 17.86 2.13
C VAL A 246 6.85 18.51 2.83
N ASP A 247 6.65 19.75 3.26
CA ASP A 247 7.59 20.49 4.10
C ASP A 247 7.73 19.82 5.48
N GLU A 248 8.89 19.93 6.13
CA GLU A 248 9.17 19.37 7.48
C GLU A 248 9.05 17.84 7.61
N TYR A 249 9.06 17.13 6.48
CA TYR A 249 9.01 15.67 6.39
C TYR A 249 10.01 14.95 7.31
N ASP A 250 11.23 15.47 7.38
CA ASP A 250 12.38 14.89 8.10
C ASP A 250 12.22 14.89 9.63
N LYS A 251 11.32 15.72 10.16
CA LYS A 251 11.05 15.76 11.61
C LYS A 251 10.17 14.62 12.09
N VAL A 252 9.38 14.03 11.19
CA VAL A 252 8.20 13.21 11.56
C VAL A 252 8.23 11.84 10.91
N ILE A 253 8.79 11.70 9.70
CA ILE A 253 8.91 10.41 9.04
C ILE A 253 10.38 9.98 9.01
N LYS A 254 10.64 8.77 9.53
CA LYS A 254 11.92 8.07 9.38
C LYS A 254 11.81 7.10 8.22
N LEU A 255 12.02 7.60 7.02
CA LEU A 255 12.00 6.80 5.80
C LEU A 255 13.36 6.15 5.54
N GLU A 256 13.31 4.89 5.13
CA GLU A 256 14.45 4.13 4.64
C GLU A 256 14.07 3.38 3.36
N ASP A 257 14.84 3.57 2.29
CA ASP A 257 14.77 2.76 1.07
C ASP A 257 15.55 1.46 1.28
N VAL A 258 14.83 0.34 1.36
CA VAL A 258 15.39 -0.99 1.64
C VAL A 258 15.48 -1.79 0.35
N LEU A 259 16.69 -1.95 -0.16
CA LEU A 259 16.93 -2.77 -1.35
C LEU A 259 16.71 -4.26 -1.04
N THR A 260 15.90 -4.94 -1.84
CA THR A 260 15.63 -6.38 -1.75
C THR A 260 16.18 -7.09 -2.99
N TYR A 261 16.48 -8.38 -2.84
CA TYR A 261 16.94 -9.24 -3.91
C TYR A 261 16.13 -10.54 -3.83
N GLY A 262 15.89 -11.17 -4.98
CA GLY A 262 15.21 -12.45 -5.05
C GLY A 262 16.07 -13.56 -4.43
N SER A 263 15.44 -14.71 -4.16
CA SER A 263 16.11 -15.91 -3.64
C SER A 263 16.92 -16.68 -4.70
N GLY A 264 17.06 -16.14 -5.91
CA GLY A 264 17.60 -16.84 -7.08
C GLY A 264 19.08 -16.57 -7.37
N LEU A 265 19.88 -17.64 -7.45
CA LEU A 265 21.29 -17.65 -7.91
C LEU A 265 21.54 -17.01 -9.30
N LEU A 266 20.49 -16.77 -10.09
CA LEU A 266 20.55 -16.20 -11.45
C LEU A 266 20.75 -14.68 -11.51
N GLU A 267 20.50 -13.93 -10.42
CA GLU A 267 20.63 -12.46 -10.42
C GLU A 267 22.08 -11.98 -10.56
N ASN A 268 23.05 -12.78 -10.13
CA ASN A 268 24.47 -12.45 -10.20
C ASN A 268 25.09 -12.66 -11.61
N VAL A 269 24.37 -13.31 -12.53
CA VAL A 269 24.88 -13.64 -13.89
C VAL A 269 24.29 -12.71 -14.97
N ALA A 270 23.29 -11.90 -14.64
CA ALA A 270 22.44 -11.23 -15.63
C ALA A 270 22.83 -9.78 -15.99
N LYS A 271 23.97 -9.23 -15.55
CA LYS A 271 24.34 -7.82 -15.83
C LYS A 271 24.29 -7.38 -17.31
N PRO A 272 24.56 -8.22 -18.33
CA PRO A 272 24.45 -7.80 -19.73
C PRO A 272 23.07 -8.01 -20.38
N VAL A 273 22.13 -8.71 -19.73
CA VAL A 273 20.82 -9.11 -20.29
C VAL A 273 19.65 -8.29 -19.70
N GLN A 274 19.98 -7.26 -18.91
CA GLN A 274 19.03 -6.50 -18.08
C GLN A 274 18.05 -5.59 -18.83
N SER A 275 18.13 -5.47 -20.17
CA SER A 275 17.34 -4.50 -20.95
C SER A 275 16.37 -5.10 -21.99
N THR A 276 16.09 -6.41 -21.93
CA THR A 276 15.26 -7.11 -22.95
C THR A 276 13.87 -7.50 -22.41
N PHE A 277 12.94 -7.86 -23.30
CA PHE A 277 11.58 -8.38 -22.97
C PHE A 277 11.56 -9.52 -21.91
N LEU A 278 12.64 -10.30 -21.77
CA LEU A 278 12.84 -11.28 -20.69
C LEU A 278 12.88 -10.63 -19.29
N ALA A 279 13.37 -9.39 -19.16
CA ALA A 279 13.35 -8.63 -17.93
C ALA A 279 11.94 -8.18 -17.53
N LEU A 280 11.01 -8.00 -18.47
CA LEU A 280 9.60 -7.71 -18.16
C LEU A 280 8.87 -8.94 -17.63
N ILE A 281 9.17 -10.13 -18.17
CA ILE A 281 8.63 -11.40 -17.66
C ILE A 281 9.18 -11.70 -16.25
N ASN A 282 10.48 -11.49 -16.04
CA ASN A 282 11.10 -11.59 -14.73
C ASN A 282 10.67 -10.46 -13.78
N GLY A 283 10.23 -9.32 -14.32
CA GLY A 283 9.73 -8.17 -13.57
C GLY A 283 8.50 -8.50 -12.74
N GLY A 284 7.57 -9.31 -13.27
CA GLY A 284 6.43 -9.81 -12.48
C GLY A 284 6.88 -10.70 -11.31
N SER A 285 7.86 -11.58 -11.53
CA SER A 285 8.41 -12.42 -10.45
C SER A 285 9.18 -11.61 -9.39
N ALA A 286 9.90 -10.56 -9.81
CA ALA A 286 10.57 -9.64 -8.91
C ALA A 286 9.55 -8.82 -8.10
N HIS A 287 8.49 -8.36 -8.76
CA HIS A 287 7.39 -7.63 -8.15
C HIS A 287 6.66 -8.48 -7.10
N ASP A 288 6.38 -9.76 -7.38
CA ASP A 288 5.73 -10.62 -6.38
C ASP A 288 6.65 -11.12 -5.26
N SER A 289 7.98 -10.98 -5.42
CA SER A 289 8.96 -11.59 -4.51
C SER A 289 8.90 -11.06 -3.07
N TYR A 290 8.41 -9.83 -2.85
CA TYR A 290 8.36 -9.23 -1.52
C TYR A 290 7.53 -10.06 -0.53
N TRP A 291 6.44 -10.68 -1.00
CA TRP A 291 5.53 -11.50 -0.18
C TRP A 291 6.18 -12.77 0.40
N THR A 292 7.35 -13.15 -0.11
CA THR A 292 8.08 -14.36 0.33
C THR A 292 9.48 -14.03 0.85
N SER A 293 9.83 -12.75 0.95
CA SER A 293 11.17 -12.30 1.27
C SER A 293 11.44 -12.31 2.78
N GLN A 294 12.42 -13.12 3.20
CA GLN A 294 12.94 -13.12 4.58
C GLN A 294 13.48 -11.75 4.98
N LYS A 295 14.10 -11.02 4.04
CA LYS A 295 14.63 -9.69 4.31
C LYS A 295 13.52 -8.69 4.62
N VAL A 296 12.44 -8.71 3.84
CA VAL A 296 11.25 -7.86 4.07
C VAL A 296 10.64 -8.19 5.43
N ALA A 297 10.39 -9.48 5.69
CA ALA A 297 9.80 -9.93 6.95
C ALA A 297 10.62 -9.53 8.18
N LYS A 298 11.94 -9.75 8.14
CA LYS A 298 12.85 -9.39 9.23
C LYS A 298 12.84 -7.89 9.49
N LYS A 299 12.88 -7.06 8.44
CA LYS A 299 12.87 -5.60 8.60
C LYS A 299 11.54 -5.10 9.18
N ILE A 300 10.41 -5.67 8.77
CA ILE A 300 9.10 -5.36 9.38
C ILE A 300 9.09 -5.76 10.85
N ALA A 301 9.56 -6.96 11.19
CA ALA A 301 9.67 -7.41 12.59
C ALA A 301 10.59 -6.50 13.42
N GLU A 302 11.75 -6.08 12.90
CA GLU A 302 12.62 -5.10 13.55
C GLU A 302 11.90 -3.78 13.82
N THR A 303 11.12 -3.27 12.86
CA THR A 303 10.28 -2.09 13.06
C THR A 303 9.23 -2.29 14.16
N ILE A 304 8.55 -3.44 14.21
CA ILE A 304 7.57 -3.76 15.28
C ILE A 304 8.24 -3.74 16.67
N HIS A 305 9.46 -4.27 16.81
CA HIS A 305 10.18 -4.21 18.09
C HIS A 305 10.63 -2.79 18.43
N GLN A 306 11.07 -2.00 17.45
CA GLN A 306 11.43 -0.60 17.65
C GLN A 306 10.21 0.19 18.12
N THR A 307 9.04 -0.04 17.51
CA THR A 307 7.80 0.63 17.90
C THR A 307 7.27 0.16 19.25
N ALA A 308 7.63 -1.04 19.71
CA ALA A 308 7.25 -1.54 21.03
C ALA A 308 8.09 -0.94 22.16
N LYS A 309 9.34 -0.57 21.87
CA LYS A 309 10.30 -0.02 22.83
C LYS A 309 10.25 1.50 22.91
N GLY A 310 9.87 2.16 21.81
CA GLY A 310 9.57 3.58 21.85
C GLY A 310 8.28 3.80 22.63
N SER A 311 8.23 4.82 23.48
CA SER A 311 6.97 5.30 24.04
C SER A 311 6.19 5.96 22.90
N TYR A 312 5.46 5.18 22.10
CA TYR A 312 4.39 5.70 21.25
C TYR A 312 3.24 6.02 22.19
N ILE A 313 3.32 7.19 22.82
CA ILE A 313 2.34 7.65 23.78
C ILE A 313 1.06 7.91 23.00
N LEU A 314 0.07 7.03 23.15
CA LEU A 314 -1.31 7.44 22.99
C LEU A 314 -1.84 8.10 24.25
N GLY A 315 -2.65 9.13 24.01
CA GLY A 315 -3.57 9.71 24.97
C GLY A 315 -2.94 10.81 25.82
N PRO A 316 -3.56 11.99 25.94
CA PRO A 316 -3.20 12.92 26.98
C PRO A 316 -3.41 12.22 28.32
N SER A 317 -2.31 12.02 29.07
CA SER A 317 -2.36 12.09 30.53
C SER A 317 -2.72 13.53 30.90
N ILE A 318 -3.97 13.94 30.68
CA ILE A 318 -4.53 15.07 31.40
C ILE A 318 -5.08 14.49 32.69
N MET A 319 -4.37 14.79 33.77
CA MET A 319 -4.89 14.61 35.13
C MET A 319 -6.32 15.16 35.20
N ARG A 320 -7.16 14.39 35.88
CA ARG A 320 -8.51 14.73 36.37
C ARG A 320 -8.80 16.23 36.55
#